data_AF-T0ZN72-F1
#
_entry.id   AF-T0ZN72-F1
#
_cell.length_a   1.000
_cell.length_b   1.000
_cell.length_c   1.000
_cell.angle_alpha   90.00
_cell.angle_beta   90.00
_cell.angle_gamma   90.00
#
_symmetry.space_group_name_H-M   'P 1'
#
loop_
_entity.id
_entity.type
_entity.pdbx_description
1 polymer ?
#
loop_
_entity_poly.entity_id
_entity_poly.type
_entity_poly.pdbx_seq_one_letter_code
_entity_poly.pdbx_strand_id
1 'polypeptide(L)'
;MSAPRSTAKPFDISKWAVWDAYKKVKANQGAAGVDGESIAEFERNLKGTCTRSGIGCPSGSYFPPPVRAVEIPKRGQDRGEDAWVY
;
A
#
# COMPACT_ATOMS: atom_id res chain seq x y z
N MET A 1 -4.40 -36.49 6.25
CA MET A 1 -3.87 -35.90 7.51
C MET A 1 -3.89 -34.38 7.36
N SER A 2 -4.76 -33.67 8.09
CA SER A 2 -4.85 -32.20 8.00
C SER A 2 -3.73 -31.55 8.79
N ALA A 3 -3.02 -30.60 8.18
CA ALA A 3 -1.97 -29.81 8.81
C ALA A 3 -2.52 -28.97 10.00
N PRO A 4 -1.72 -28.72 11.05
CA PRO A 4 -2.12 -27.84 12.13
C PRO A 4 -2.20 -26.40 11.61
N ARG A 5 -3.41 -25.82 11.63
CA ARG A 5 -3.58 -24.37 11.41
C ARG A 5 -2.99 -23.66 12.62
N SER A 6 -1.87 -22.97 12.44
CA SER A 6 -1.36 -22.04 13.44
C SER A 6 -2.44 -21.00 13.71
N THR A 7 -3.00 -21.01 14.91
CA THR A 7 -3.86 -19.93 15.40
C THR A 7 -2.96 -18.73 15.70
N ALA A 8 -2.60 -18.00 14.64
CA ALA A 8 -1.90 -16.73 14.79
C ALA A 8 -2.74 -15.83 15.71
N LYS A 9 -2.12 -15.30 16.77
CA LYS A 9 -2.79 -14.34 17.65
C LYS A 9 -3.23 -13.15 16.80
N PRO A 10 -4.51 -12.73 16.85
CA PRO A 10 -4.91 -11.49 16.22
C PRO A 10 -4.03 -10.35 16.74
N PHE A 11 -3.45 -9.56 15.84
CA PHE A 11 -2.70 -8.38 16.25
C PHE A 11 -3.68 -7.40 16.91
N ASP A 12 -3.33 -6.91 18.11
CA ASP A 12 -4.13 -5.91 18.81
C ASP A 12 -3.81 -4.51 18.27
N ILE A 13 -4.27 -4.23 17.06
CA ILE A 13 -4.09 -2.93 16.41
C ILE A 13 -5.23 -2.01 16.87
N SER A 14 -4.88 -0.99 17.65
CA SER A 14 -5.88 0.00 18.08
C SER A 14 -6.44 0.80 16.91
N LYS A 15 -7.71 1.18 17.00
CA LYS A 15 -8.36 2.09 16.04
C LYS A 15 -7.60 3.40 15.86
N TRP A 16 -6.98 3.90 16.93
CA TRP A 16 -6.19 5.13 16.92
C TRP A 16 -4.90 4.99 16.11
N ALA A 17 -4.23 3.84 16.17
CA ALA A 17 -3.05 3.58 15.35
C ALA A 17 -3.39 3.63 13.85
N VAL A 18 -4.52 3.03 13.45
CA VAL A 18 -5.00 3.08 12.06
C VAL A 18 -5.35 4.52 11.65
N TRP A 19 -6.01 5.27 12.53
CA TRP A 19 -6.34 6.68 12.29
C TRP A 19 -5.09 7.55 12.11
N ASP A 20 -4.04 7.31 12.90
CA ASP A 20 -2.79 8.05 12.79
C ASP A 20 -2.03 7.74 11.49
N ALA A 21 -1.98 6.46 11.12
CA ALA A 21 -1.42 6.04 9.84
C ALA A 21 -2.16 6.69 8.65
N TYR A 22 -3.49 6.71 8.71
CA TYR A 22 -4.31 7.36 7.68
C TYR A 22 -3.96 8.85 7.50
N LYS A 23 -3.86 9.61 8.60
CA LYS A 23 -3.49 11.05 8.53
C LYS A 23 -2.13 11.26 7.86
N LYS A 24 -1.15 10.41 8.16
CA LYS A 24 0.19 10.49 7.54
C LYS A 24 0.14 10.24 6.04
N VAL A 25 -0.60 9.21 5.60
CA VAL A 25 -0.79 8.92 4.16
C VAL A 25 -1.50 10.07 3.45
N LYS A 26 -2.54 10.65 4.07
CA LYS A 26 -3.26 11.80 3.51
C LYS A 26 -2.35 13.02 3.35
N ALA A 27 -1.48 13.29 4.32
CA ALA A 27 -0.53 14.41 4.27
C ALA A 27 0.52 14.26 3.17
N ASN A 28 0.86 13.03 2.75
CA ASN A 28 1.85 12.81 1.69
C ASN A 28 1.37 13.23 0.29
N GLN A 29 0.06 13.42 0.09
CA GLN A 29 -0.55 13.82 -1.18
C GLN A 29 -0.06 12.99 -2.39
N GLY A 30 0.25 11.71 -2.15
CA GLY A 30 0.82 10.81 -3.14
C GLY A 30 -0.17 10.46 -4.26
N ALA A 31 0.37 10.06 -5.42
CA ALA A 31 -0.44 9.57 -6.52
C ALA A 31 -1.05 8.19 -6.21
N ALA A 32 -2.15 7.87 -6.87
CA ALA A 32 -2.83 6.58 -6.72
C ALA A 32 -1.91 5.39 -7.08
N GLY A 33 -2.22 4.24 -6.48
CA GLY A 33 -1.55 2.96 -6.72
C GLY A 33 -1.98 2.33 -8.04
N VAL A 34 -1.78 1.01 -8.17
CA VAL A 34 -2.22 0.23 -9.34
C VAL A 34 -3.75 0.15 -9.46
N ASP A 35 -4.46 0.35 -8.36
CA ASP A 35 -5.92 0.36 -8.27
C ASP A 35 -6.55 1.68 -8.71
N GLY A 36 -5.73 2.71 -8.95
CA GLY A 36 -6.19 4.03 -9.39
C GLY A 36 -6.99 4.81 -8.34
N GLU A 37 -7.09 4.31 -7.10
CA GLU A 37 -7.89 4.94 -6.05
C GLU A 37 -7.15 6.12 -5.41
N SER A 38 -7.76 7.31 -5.49
CA SER A 38 -7.28 8.49 -4.79
C SER A 38 -7.75 8.52 -3.33
N ILE A 39 -7.08 9.32 -2.49
CA ILE A 39 -7.51 9.54 -1.10
C ILE A 39 -8.94 10.12 -1.03
N ALA A 40 -9.32 10.97 -1.98
CA ALA A 40 -10.66 11.54 -2.03
C ALA A 40 -11.73 10.48 -2.34
N GLU A 41 -11.45 9.53 -3.23
CA GLU A 41 -12.35 8.41 -3.50
C GLU A 41 -12.42 7.43 -2.33
N PHE A 42 -11.28 7.19 -1.67
CA PHE A 42 -11.22 6.40 -0.44
C PHE A 42 -12.10 6.99 0.67
N GLU A 43 -12.10 8.31 0.86
CA GLU A 43 -12.95 9.00 1.85
C GLU A 43 -14.45 8.91 1.52
N ARG A 44 -14.83 8.84 0.24
CA ARG A 44 -16.23 8.74 -0.18
C ARG A 44 -16.86 7.38 0.18
N ASN A 45 -16.06 6.31 0.26
CA ASN A 45 -16.56 4.97 0.54
C ASN A 45 -15.62 4.14 1.44
N LEU A 46 -15.32 4.64 2.63
CA LEU A 46 -14.40 4.02 3.60
C LEU A 46 -14.68 2.54 3.90
N LYS A 47 -15.96 2.13 3.99
CA LYS A 47 -16.32 0.72 4.27
C LYS A 47 -16.11 -0.18 3.06
N GLY A 48 -16.49 0.29 1.87
CA GLY A 48 -16.36 -0.48 0.64
C GLY A 48 -14.90 -0.66 0.23
N THR A 49 -14.10 0.40 0.33
CA THR A 49 -12.68 0.37 -0.02
C THR A 49 -11.88 -0.51 0.94
N CYS A 50 -12.11 -0.41 2.26
CA CYS A 50 -11.46 -1.30 3.24
C CYS A 50 -11.78 -2.78 3.05
N THR A 51 -13.02 -3.11 2.65
CA THR A 51 -13.43 -4.49 2.37
C THR A 51 -12.79 -5.01 1.09
N ARG A 52 -12.81 -4.21 0.01
CA ARG A 52 -12.17 -4.56 -1.27
C ARG A 52 -10.66 -4.76 -1.12
N SER A 53 -10.00 -3.88 -0.39
CA SER A 53 -8.55 -3.96 -0.16
C SER A 53 -8.17 -5.01 0.89
N GLY A 54 -9.13 -5.68 1.54
CA GLY A 54 -8.84 -6.71 2.55
C GLY A 54 -8.23 -6.18 3.85
N ILE A 55 -8.26 -4.86 4.07
CA ILE A 55 -7.72 -4.18 5.28
C ILE A 55 -8.59 -4.50 6.52
N GLY A 56 -9.77 -5.08 6.32
CA GLY A 56 -10.67 -5.55 7.39
C GLY A 56 -10.44 -6.99 7.86
N CYS A 57 -9.39 -7.69 7.43
CA CYS A 57 -9.23 -9.11 7.74
C CYS A 57 -8.31 -9.36 8.97
N PRO A 58 -8.85 -9.64 10.17
CA PRO A 58 -8.05 -9.91 11.37
C PRO A 58 -7.32 -11.28 11.33
N SER A 59 -7.52 -12.10 10.30
CA SER A 59 -6.94 -13.45 10.21
C SER A 59 -5.50 -13.50 9.69
N GLY A 60 -4.86 -12.35 9.49
CA GLY A 60 -3.44 -12.26 9.09
C GLY A 60 -3.17 -12.52 7.60
N SER A 61 -4.19 -12.56 6.75
CA SER A 61 -4.04 -12.73 5.30
C SER A 61 -4.29 -11.41 4.58
N TYR A 62 -3.33 -10.48 4.67
CA TYR A 62 -3.27 -9.30 3.82
C TYR A 62 -2.15 -9.50 2.79
N PHE A 63 -2.54 -9.57 1.52
CA PHE A 63 -1.61 -9.63 0.39
C PHE A 63 -1.69 -8.28 -0.32
N PRO A 64 -0.73 -7.37 -0.09
CA PRO A 64 -0.79 -6.04 -0.69
C PRO A 64 -0.76 -6.14 -2.21
N PRO A 65 -1.51 -5.28 -2.92
CA PRO A 65 -1.39 -5.18 -4.37
C PRO A 65 0.03 -4.76 -4.76
N PRO A 66 0.50 -5.12 -5.96
CA PRO A 66 1.82 -4.71 -6.45
C PRO A 66 1.93 -3.18 -6.50
N VAL A 67 3.14 -2.67 -6.31
CA VAL A 67 3.42 -1.23 -6.34
C VAL A 67 3.41 -0.73 -7.79
N ARG A 68 2.84 0.46 -8.04
CA ARG A 68 2.86 1.09 -9.38
C ARG A 68 4.26 1.64 -9.67
N ALA A 69 4.92 1.09 -10.68
CA ALA A 69 6.20 1.60 -11.15
C ALA A 69 6.02 2.96 -11.85
N VAL A 70 6.86 3.92 -11.49
CA VAL A 70 6.92 5.23 -12.14
C VAL A 70 8.40 5.53 -12.44
N GLU A 71 8.68 6.02 -13.65
CA GLU A 71 10.03 6.42 -14.02
C GLU A 71 10.36 7.75 -13.31
N ILE A 72 11.34 7.72 -12.40
CA ILE A 72 11.81 8.90 -11.69
C ILE A 72 13.27 9.13 -12.10
N PRO A 73 13.57 10.17 -12.90
CA PRO A 73 14.94 10.49 -13.25
C PRO A 73 15.72 10.88 -11.99
N LYS A 74 16.87 10.22 -11.77
CA LYS A 74 17.75 10.53 -10.65
C LYS A 74 18.55 11.79 -10.96
N ARG A 75 18.74 12.66 -9.96
CA ARG A 75 19.54 13.88 -10.10
C ARG A 75 20.98 13.51 -10.49
N GLY A 76 21.43 13.97 -11.65
CA GLY A 76 22.77 13.71 -12.19
C GLY A 76 22.86 12.60 -13.25
N GLN A 77 21.75 11.96 -13.61
CA GLN A 77 21.65 11.18 -14.86
C GLN A 77 20.90 12.04 -15.87
N ASP A 78 21.63 12.82 -16.64
CA ASP A 78 21.14 13.28 -17.92
C ASP A 78 21.01 12.08 -18.87
N ARG A 79 19.91 12.03 -19.61
CA ARG A 79 19.73 11.06 -20.69
C ARG A 79 20.70 11.42 -21.80
N GLY A 80 21.88 10.83 -21.79
CA GLY A 80 22.76 10.77 -22.94
C GLY A 80 24.22 10.90 -22.56
N GLU A 81 24.85 9.76 -22.27
CA GLU A 81 26.24 9.51 -22.70
C GLU A 81 26.50 8.01 -22.57
N ASP A 82 26.97 7.45 -23.68
CA ASP A 82 27.19 6.03 -23.93
C ASP A 82 28.31 5.47 -23.04
N ALA A 83 27.97 5.06 -21.82
CA ALA A 83 28.88 4.38 -20.90
C ALA A 83 28.98 2.87 -21.21
N TRP A 84 29.29 2.53 -22.46
CA TRP A 84 29.82 1.21 -22.83
C TRP A 84 30.92 1.40 -23.89
N VAL A 85 32.10 1.81 -23.43
CA VAL A 85 33.35 1.60 -24.17
C VAL A 85 34.31 0.89 -23.22
N TYR A 86 34.42 -0.43 -23.40
CA TYR A 86 35.59 -1.22 -23.05
C TYR A 86 36.25 -1.64 -24.35
#